data_AF-A0A2V2EUL4-F1
#
_entry.id   AF-A0A2V2EUL4-F1
#
_cell.length_a   1.000
_cell.length_b   1.000
_cell.length_c   1.000
_cell.angle_alpha   90.00
_cell.angle_beta   90.00
_cell.angle_gamma   90.00
#
_symmetry.space_group_name_H-M   'P 1'
#
loop_
_entity.id
_entity.type
_entity.pdbx_description
1 polymer ?
#
loop_
_entity_poly.entity_id
_entity_poly.type
_entity_poly.pdbx_seq_one_letter_code
_entity_poly.pdbx_strand_id
1 'polypeptide(L)'
;MKKELAVKPYLFPMPVLMIATYNDDGSVDVMNMAWGGICAENMVSLNIDEEHKTSKNIKKRGAFTISIADTAHLEAADFFGIASGNTMSDKFERSGLTATKSQKIDA
;
A
#
# COMPACT_ATOMS: atom_id res chain seq x y z
N MET A 1 -31.23 10.99 18.30
CA MET A 1 -31.34 9.53 18.52
C MET A 1 -30.21 8.86 17.75
N LYS A 2 -29.44 7.96 18.37
CA LYS A 2 -28.37 7.21 17.67
C LYS A 2 -28.99 6.12 16.79
N LYS A 3 -28.32 5.75 15.68
CA LYS A 3 -28.73 4.66 14.77
C LYS A 3 -27.76 3.49 14.90
N GLU A 4 -28.28 2.26 14.83
CA GLU A 4 -27.47 1.05 14.73
C GLU A 4 -26.96 0.85 13.29
N LEU A 5 -25.68 0.53 13.12
CA LEU A 5 -25.00 0.49 11.80
C LEU A 5 -24.48 -0.91 11.41
N ALA A 6 -24.94 -1.96 12.12
CA ALA A 6 -24.41 -3.33 12.04
C ALA A 6 -22.91 -3.45 12.41
N VAL A 7 -22.40 -4.69 12.48
CA VAL A 7 -20.98 -4.96 12.75
C VAL A 7 -20.16 -4.66 11.50
N LYS A 8 -19.49 -3.51 11.49
CA LYS A 8 -18.70 -3.00 10.36
C LYS A 8 -17.40 -2.37 10.86
N PRO A 9 -16.30 -2.45 10.09
CA PRO A 9 -15.00 -1.87 10.46
C PRO A 9 -14.98 -0.35 10.19
N TYR A 10 -15.96 0.37 10.75
CA TYR A 10 -16.09 1.81 10.60
C TYR A 10 -15.24 2.52 11.65
N LEU A 11 -14.02 2.87 11.26
CA LEU A 11 -13.11 3.72 12.02
C LEU A 11 -12.71 4.91 11.16
N PHE A 12 -12.71 6.12 11.73
CA PHE A 12 -12.43 7.33 10.97
C PHE A 12 -11.49 8.27 11.75
N PRO A 13 -10.56 8.96 11.06
CA PRO A 13 -10.23 8.81 9.64
C PRO A 13 -9.49 7.50 9.35
N MET A 14 -9.65 6.97 8.13
CA MET A 14 -8.75 5.93 7.61
C MET A 14 -7.66 6.60 6.78
N PRO A 15 -6.38 6.23 6.96
CA PRO A 15 -5.30 6.78 6.16
C PRO A 15 -5.30 6.19 4.75
N VAL A 16 -4.58 6.85 3.84
CA VAL A 16 -4.28 6.35 2.50
C VAL A 16 -2.78 6.06 2.47
N LEU A 17 -2.41 4.82 2.79
CA LEU A 17 -1.02 4.38 2.93
C LEU A 17 -0.60 3.63 1.66
N MET A 18 0.28 4.25 0.89
CA MET A 18 0.82 3.70 -0.34
C MET A 18 2.04 2.84 -0.02
N ILE A 19 1.86 1.53 -0.03
CA ILE A 19 2.90 0.55 0.31
C ILE A 19 3.63 0.18 -0.97
N ALA A 20 4.89 0.58 -1.10
CA ALA A 20 5.72 0.27 -2.25
C ALA A 20 6.75 -0.82 -1.94
N THR A 21 6.94 -1.72 -2.90
CA THR A 21 7.85 -2.87 -2.84
C THR A 21 8.46 -3.12 -4.22
N TYR A 22 9.49 -3.97 -4.28
CA TYR A 22 10.00 -4.49 -5.54
C TYR A 22 9.55 -5.93 -5.80
N ASN A 23 9.22 -6.21 -7.05
CA ASN A 23 9.06 -7.54 -7.60
C ASN A 23 10.42 -8.24 -7.79
N ASP A 24 10.41 -9.52 -8.16
CA ASP A 24 11.63 -10.32 -8.36
C ASP A 24 12.54 -9.77 -9.46
N ASP A 25 11.95 -9.20 -10.51
CA ASP A 25 12.64 -8.56 -11.63
C ASP A 25 13.09 -7.13 -11.33
N GLY A 26 12.81 -6.62 -10.12
CA GLY A 26 13.12 -5.25 -9.71
C GLY A 26 12.11 -4.20 -10.15
N SER A 27 11.02 -4.59 -10.83
CA SER A 27 9.92 -3.67 -11.12
C SER A 27 9.17 -3.28 -9.83
N VAL A 28 8.53 -2.11 -9.85
CA VAL A 28 7.85 -1.53 -8.69
C VAL A 28 6.43 -2.10 -8.57
N ASP A 29 6.03 -2.51 -7.37
CA ASP A 29 4.63 -2.77 -7.03
C ASP A 29 4.20 -1.84 -5.89
N VAL A 30 3.04 -1.20 -6.06
CA VAL A 30 2.44 -0.32 -5.05
C VAL A 30 1.00 -0.73 -4.81
N MET A 31 0.60 -0.83 -3.55
CA MET A 31 -0.81 -0.96 -3.16
C MET A 31 -1.24 0.18 -2.24
N ASN A 32 -2.52 0.51 -2.27
CA ASN A 32 -3.14 1.38 -1.27
C ASN A 32 -3.70 0.54 -0.11
N MET A 33 -3.44 0.97 1.13
CA MET A 33 -3.87 0.29 2.34
C MET A 33 -4.51 1.29 3.32
N ALA A 34 -5.75 1.01 3.72
CA ALA A 34 -6.44 1.77 4.77
C ALA A 34 -6.27 1.17 6.18
N TRP A 35 -6.06 -0.15 6.26
CA TRP A 35 -6.00 -0.87 7.53
C TRP A 35 -4.56 -1.03 8.02
N GLY A 36 -3.95 0.09 8.37
CA GLY A 36 -2.66 0.09 9.05
C GLY A 36 -2.43 1.38 9.81
N GLY A 37 -1.30 1.41 10.50
CA GLY A 37 -0.95 2.54 11.36
C GLY A 37 0.17 2.19 12.31
N ILE A 38 0.53 3.18 13.13
CA ILE A 38 1.58 3.05 14.15
C ILE A 38 1.13 2.03 15.20
N CYS A 39 2.00 1.07 15.53
CA CYS A 39 1.76 0.09 16.60
C CYS A 39 2.81 0.13 17.72
N ALA A 40 3.95 0.81 17.50
CA ALA A 40 4.95 1.14 18.52
C ALA A 40 5.75 2.38 18.08
N GLU A 41 6.64 2.89 18.94
CA GLU A 41 7.46 4.09 18.69
C GLU A 41 8.25 4.04 17.36
N ASN A 42 8.62 2.84 16.92
CA ASN A 42 9.40 2.59 15.71
C ASN A 42 8.76 1.55 14.77
N MET A 43 7.46 1.26 14.92
CA MET A 43 6.78 0.21 14.16
C MET A 43 5.42 0.64 13.63
N VAL A 44 5.06 0.07 12.48
CA VAL A 44 3.75 0.14 11.87
C VAL A 44 3.20 -1.26 11.67
N SER A 45 1.87 -1.40 11.79
CA SER A 45 1.15 -2.62 11.43
C SER A 45 0.54 -2.46 10.04
N LEU A 46 0.70 -3.49 9.21
CA LEU A 46 0.08 -3.61 7.89
C LEU A 46 -0.90 -4.78 7.97
N ASN A 47 -2.20 -4.51 7.90
CA ASN A 47 -3.22 -5.55 7.87
C ASN A 47 -3.62 -5.77 6.40
N ILE A 48 -2.83 -6.59 5.70
CA ILE A 48 -2.97 -6.89 4.27
C ILE A 48 -3.11 -8.40 4.05
N ASP A 49 -3.99 -8.80 3.12
CA ASP A 49 -4.20 -10.22 2.82
C ASP A 49 -2.97 -10.85 2.15
N GLU A 50 -2.75 -12.15 2.41
CA GLU A 50 -1.56 -12.86 1.93
C GLU A 50 -1.49 -12.98 0.40
N GLU A 51 -2.64 -12.91 -0.27
CA GLU A 51 -2.74 -13.09 -1.72
C GLU A 51 -2.23 -11.88 -2.52
N HIS A 52 -2.17 -10.70 -1.89
CA HIS A 52 -1.68 -9.49 -2.55
C HIS A 52 -0.23 -9.65 -2.99
N LYS A 53 0.08 -9.05 -4.15
CA LYS A 53 1.44 -9.04 -4.69
C LYS A 53 2.43 -8.42 -3.69
N THR A 54 2.03 -7.31 -3.07
CA THR A 54 2.80 -6.60 -2.05
C THR A 54 3.11 -7.49 -0.83
N SER A 55 2.15 -8.27 -0.33
CA SER A 55 2.39 -9.23 0.78
C SER A 55 3.44 -10.27 0.42
N LYS A 56 3.39 -10.81 -0.81
CA LYS A 56 4.37 -11.77 -1.31
C LYS A 56 5.76 -11.12 -1.43
N ASN A 57 5.84 -9.89 -1.95
CA ASN A 57 7.08 -9.14 -2.07
C ASN A 57 7.69 -8.85 -0.69
N ILE A 58 6.89 -8.42 0.30
CA ILE A 58 7.36 -8.19 1.68
C ILE A 58 7.88 -9.47 2.30
N LYS A 59 7.14 -10.59 2.21
CA LYS A 59 7.59 -11.89 2.74
C LYS A 59 8.91 -12.36 2.14
N LYS A 60 9.14 -12.07 0.85
CA LYS A 60 10.34 -12.51 0.13
C LYS A 60 11.54 -11.57 0.34
N ARG A 61 11.32 -10.26 0.32
CA ARG A 61 12.39 -9.24 0.32
C ARG A 61 12.60 -8.57 1.68
N GLY A 62 11.63 -8.66 2.59
CA GLY A 62 11.73 -8.11 3.94
C GLY A 62 11.76 -6.58 4.00
N ALA A 63 11.36 -5.89 2.94
CA ALA A 63 11.43 -4.43 2.83
C ALA A 63 10.19 -3.84 2.14
N PHE A 64 9.79 -2.64 2.58
CA PHE A 64 8.75 -1.82 1.99
C PHE A 64 8.95 -0.35 2.38
N THR A 65 8.36 0.57 1.62
CA THR A 65 8.19 1.96 2.03
C THR A 65 6.71 2.30 2.21
N ILE A 66 6.41 3.35 2.97
CA ILE A 66 5.07 3.93 3.08
C ILE A 66 5.14 5.37 2.59
N SER A 67 4.36 5.69 1.56
CA SER A 67 4.08 7.06 1.15
C SER A 67 2.66 7.45 1.58
N ILE A 68 2.48 8.67 2.08
CA ILE A 68 1.16 9.19 2.44
C ILE A 68 0.60 9.92 1.23
N ALA A 69 -0.55 9.47 0.71
CA ALA A 69 -1.15 10.12 -0.44
C ALA A 69 -1.73 11.49 -0.06
N ASP A 70 -1.54 12.46 -0.95
CA ASP A 70 -2.18 13.76 -0.88
C ASP A 70 -3.29 13.87 -1.95
N THR A 71 -3.91 15.05 -2.04
CA THR A 71 -4.98 15.32 -3.01
C THR A 71 -4.51 15.30 -4.46
N ALA A 72 -3.23 15.61 -4.74
CA ALA A 72 -2.69 15.59 -6.10
C ALA A 72 -2.50 14.15 -6.61
N HIS A 73 -2.34 13.18 -5.71
CA HIS A 73 -2.14 11.78 -6.03
C HIS A 73 -3.40 10.91 -5.82
N LEU A 74 -4.58 11.53 -5.66
CA LEU A 74 -5.83 10.83 -5.35
C LEU A 74 -6.16 9.72 -6.37
N GLU A 75 -6.11 10.02 -7.66
CA GLU A 75 -6.43 9.05 -8.72
C GLU A 75 -5.44 7.88 -8.74
N ALA A 76 -4.14 8.17 -8.59
CA ALA A 76 -3.12 7.14 -8.53
C ALA A 76 -3.30 6.25 -7.28
N ALA A 77 -3.58 6.84 -6.11
CA ALA A 77 -3.80 6.10 -4.88
C ALA A 77 -5.05 5.20 -4.94
N ASP A 78 -6.14 5.67 -5.55
CA ASP A 78 -7.32 4.82 -5.79
C ASP A 78 -7.01 3.69 -6.77
N PHE A 79 -6.31 4.00 -7.86
CA PHE A 79 -5.88 3.00 -8.84
C PHE A 79 -5.04 1.88 -8.22
N PHE A 80 -4.10 2.21 -7.32
CA PHE A 80 -3.32 1.19 -6.59
C PHE A 80 -4.13 0.37 -5.58
N GLY A 81 -5.33 0.81 -5.20
CA GLY A 81 -6.27 0.03 -4.40
C GLY A 81 -7.13 -0.94 -5.22
N ILE A 82 -7.27 -0.70 -6.53
CA ILE A 82 -8.14 -1.47 -7.43
C ILE A 82 -7.32 -2.42 -8.31
N ALA A 83 -6.20 -1.97 -8.85
CA ALA A 83 -5.36 -2.76 -9.74
C ALA A 83 -4.39 -3.66 -8.96
N SER A 84 -4.30 -4.93 -9.38
CA SER A 84 -3.45 -5.93 -8.72
C SER A 84 -2.14 -6.14 -9.46
N GLY A 85 -1.02 -6.05 -8.74
CA GLY A 85 0.30 -6.41 -9.28
C GLY A 85 0.44 -7.91 -9.59
N ASN A 86 -0.52 -8.75 -9.20
CA ASN A 86 -0.55 -10.16 -9.61
C ASN A 86 -1.02 -10.34 -11.06
N THR A 87 -1.83 -9.41 -11.60
CA THR A 87 -2.45 -9.53 -12.93
C THR A 87 -2.06 -8.39 -13.88
N MET A 88 -1.49 -7.31 -13.36
CA MET A 88 -1.05 -6.15 -14.12
C MET A 88 0.40 -5.83 -13.75
N SER A 89 1.33 -6.36 -14.53
CA SER A 89 2.77 -6.19 -14.27
C SER A 89 3.26 -4.76 -14.49
N ASP A 90 2.58 -3.99 -15.34
CA ASP A 90 2.89 -2.59 -15.67
C ASP A 90 2.05 -1.58 -14.85
N LYS A 91 1.53 -2.01 -13.70
CA LYS A 91 0.64 -1.21 -12.86
C LYS A 91 1.30 0.10 -12.42
N PHE A 92 2.57 0.06 -12.00
CA PHE A 92 3.23 1.29 -11.54
C PHE A 92 3.43 2.28 -12.70
N GLU A 93 3.88 1.80 -13.85
CA GLU A 93 4.14 2.61 -15.04
C GLU A 93 2.88 3.32 -15.54
N ARG A 94 1.72 2.65 -15.50
CA ARG A 94 0.43 3.23 -15.88
C ARG A 94 -0.02 4.40 -15.01
N SER A 95 0.49 4.51 -13.78
CA SER A 95 0.19 5.64 -12.90
C SER A 95 0.88 6.95 -13.33
N GLY A 96 1.92 6.86 -14.16
CA GLY A 96 2.77 8.01 -14.54
C GLY A 96 3.66 8.53 -13.40
N LEU A 97 3.66 7.87 -12.24
CA LEU A 97 4.51 8.25 -11.10
C LEU A 97 5.96 7.79 -11.30
N THR A 98 6.86 8.42 -10.55
CA THR A 98 8.28 8.07 -10.52
C THR A 98 8.65 7.41 -9.20
N ALA A 99 9.45 6.34 -9.25
CA ALA A 99 10.00 5.72 -8.05
C ALA A 99 11.43 6.21 -7.81
N THR A 100 11.76 6.46 -6.55
CA THR A 100 13.13 6.74 -6.09
C THR A 100 13.55 5.63 -5.14
N LYS A 101 14.65 4.94 -5.45
CA LYS A 101 15.16 3.85 -4.62
C LYS A 101 15.61 4.36 -3.25
N SER A 102 15.22 3.67 -2.19
CA SER A 102 15.68 3.99 -0.84
C SER A 102 17.19 3.76 -0.70
N GLN A 103 17.84 4.63 0.09
CA GLN A 103 19.25 4.46 0.46
C GLN A 103 19.45 3.52 1.65
N LYS A 104 18.38 3.10 2.34
CA LYS A 104 18.45 2.34 3.60
C LYS A 104 17.95 0.90 3.48
N ILE A 105 17.01 0.66 2.59
CA ILE A 105 16.31 -0.62 2.46
C ILE A 105 16.08 -0.94 0.98
N ASP A 106 15.77 -2.19 0.70
CA ASP A 106 15.48 -2.69 -0.65
C ASP A 106 14.01 -2.44 -1.04
N ALA A 107 13.63 -1.16 -1.08
CA ALA A 107 12.30 -0.67 -1.44
C ALA A 107 12.34 0.76 -2.01
#